data_AF-U1LMD3-F1
#
_entry.id   AF-U1LMD3-F1
#
_cell.length_a   1.000
_cell.length_b   1.000
_cell.length_c   1.000
_cell.angle_alpha   90.00
_cell.angle_beta   90.00
_cell.angle_gamma   90.00
#
_symmetry.space_group_name_H-M   'P 1'
#
loop_
_entity.id
_entity.type
_entity.pdbx_description
1 polymer ?
#
loop_
_entity_poly.entity_id
_entity_poly.type
_entity_poly.pdbx_seq_one_letter_code
_entity_poly.pdbx_strand_id
1 'polypeptide(L)'
;MNVSDLPDSMPEKVAVVGDCWLWQGAIQSRGYGSVTDGRGSSVLAHRRAYEALVGPIPAGLTLDHVAARGCTSKRCVNPAHLEPVTAGENQRRGLRAKTHCVHGHPLSGANLVVRDRGTHKERSCRICRAAASRRYRERVA
;
A
#
# COMPACT_ATOMS: atom_id res chain seq x y z
N MET A 1 -9.90 -6.81 -19.95
CA MET A 1 -9.09 -5.59 -19.80
C MET A 1 -7.68 -5.93 -20.21
N ASN A 2 -7.10 -5.14 -21.10
CA ASN A 2 -5.73 -5.32 -21.59
C ASN A 2 -4.90 -4.05 -21.34
N VAL A 3 -3.58 -4.18 -21.35
CA VAL A 3 -2.66 -3.03 -21.23
C VAL A 3 -2.86 -2.03 -22.36
N SER A 4 -3.20 -2.50 -23.57
CA SER A 4 -3.50 -1.66 -24.74
C SER A 4 -4.71 -0.74 -24.56
N ASP A 5 -5.59 -1.07 -23.62
CA ASP A 5 -6.81 -0.29 -23.36
C ASP A 5 -6.53 0.89 -22.41
N LEU A 6 -5.31 0.98 -21.83
CA LEU A 6 -4.93 2.07 -20.94
C LEU A 6 -4.85 3.41 -21.71
N PRO A 7 -5.18 4.54 -21.06
CA PRO A 7 -5.26 5.83 -21.73
C PRO A 7 -3.88 6.40 -22.05
N ASP A 8 -3.85 7.33 -23.01
CA ASP A 8 -2.69 8.17 -23.30
C ASP A 8 -1.43 7.32 -23.61
N SER A 9 -0.25 7.75 -23.13
CA SER A 9 1.01 6.99 -23.25
C SER A 9 1.20 5.93 -22.16
N MET A 10 0.15 5.57 -21.41
CA MET A 10 0.29 4.58 -20.33
C MET A 10 0.68 3.18 -20.83
N PRO A 11 0.13 2.64 -21.93
CA PRO A 11 0.48 1.30 -22.40
C PRO A 11 1.99 1.11 -22.63
N GLU A 12 2.67 2.14 -23.16
CA GLU A 12 4.11 2.15 -23.45
C GLU A 12 4.99 2.09 -22.18
N LYS A 13 4.40 2.45 -21.03
CA LYS A 13 5.09 2.56 -19.73
C LYS A 13 4.73 1.42 -18.78
N VAL A 14 4.25 0.30 -19.31
CA VAL A 14 3.83 -0.86 -18.52
C VAL A 14 4.63 -2.09 -18.95
N ALA A 15 5.27 -2.74 -17.98
CA ALA A 15 5.81 -4.08 -18.15
C ALA A 15 4.84 -5.09 -17.53
N VAL A 16 4.46 -6.13 -18.28
CA VAL A 16 3.65 -7.23 -17.77
C VAL A 16 4.56 -8.27 -17.13
N VAL A 17 4.35 -8.53 -15.83
CA VAL A 17 5.10 -9.52 -15.05
C VAL A 17 4.11 -10.38 -14.29
N GLY A 18 3.91 -11.61 -14.74
CA GLY A 18 2.75 -12.41 -14.34
C GLY A 18 1.45 -11.66 -14.64
N ASP A 19 0.53 -11.61 -13.68
CA ASP A 19 -0.73 -10.86 -13.82
C ASP A 19 -0.58 -9.35 -13.51
N CYS A 20 0.59 -8.92 -13.04
CA CYS A 20 0.84 -7.52 -12.69
C CYS A 20 1.19 -6.69 -13.91
N TRP A 21 0.59 -5.49 -13.99
CA TRP A 21 0.95 -4.46 -14.95
C TRP A 21 1.83 -3.43 -14.24
N LEU A 22 3.14 -3.62 -14.28
CA LEU A 22 4.09 -2.82 -13.52
C LEU A 22 4.44 -1.53 -14.25
N TRP A 23 4.08 -0.40 -13.65
CA TRP A 23 4.45 0.93 -14.13
C TRP A 23 5.98 1.14 -14.16
N GLN A 24 6.47 1.56 -15.32
CA GLN A 24 7.88 1.86 -15.62
C GLN A 24 8.14 3.37 -15.77
N GLY A 25 7.10 4.20 -15.69
CA GLY A 25 7.22 5.66 -15.76
C GLY A 25 7.65 6.29 -14.42
N ALA A 26 7.32 7.58 -14.25
CA ALA A 26 7.66 8.34 -13.05
C ALA A 26 7.12 7.66 -11.77
N ILE A 27 7.97 7.61 -10.72
CA ILE A 27 7.66 7.04 -9.41
C ILE A 27 7.80 8.13 -8.35
N GLN A 28 6.76 8.31 -7.54
CA GLN A 28 6.79 9.24 -6.41
C GLN A 28 7.62 8.70 -5.24
N SER A 29 8.03 9.56 -4.32
CA SER A 29 8.83 9.20 -3.13
C SER A 29 8.20 8.09 -2.26
N ARG A 30 6.86 7.97 -2.28
CA ARG A 30 6.12 6.92 -1.54
C ARG A 30 6.07 5.56 -2.27
N GLY A 31 6.68 5.46 -3.45
CA GLY A 31 6.82 4.25 -4.26
C GLY A 31 5.69 4.00 -5.26
N TYR A 32 4.74 4.92 -5.40
CA TYR A 32 3.62 4.81 -6.34
C TYR A 32 3.99 5.39 -7.71
N GLY A 33 3.52 4.75 -8.78
CA GLY A 33 3.60 5.31 -10.12
C GLY A 33 2.73 6.56 -10.28
N SER A 34 3.21 7.53 -11.05
CA SER A 34 2.48 8.74 -11.40
C SER A 34 2.53 9.01 -12.90
N VAL A 35 1.48 9.65 -13.39
CA VAL A 35 1.32 10.13 -14.76
C VAL A 35 0.81 11.57 -14.73
N THR A 36 1.20 12.38 -15.70
CA THR A 36 0.66 13.73 -15.87
C THR A 36 -0.67 13.64 -16.61
N ASP A 37 -1.71 14.28 -16.09
CA ASP A 37 -3.00 14.37 -16.78
C ASP A 37 -2.97 15.41 -17.91
N GLY A 38 -4.04 15.48 -18.71
CA GLY A 38 -4.18 16.45 -19.79
C GLY A 38 -4.23 17.92 -19.34
N ARG A 39 -4.20 18.19 -18.03
CA ARG A 39 -4.17 19.54 -17.42
C ARG A 39 -2.81 19.86 -16.81
N GLY A 40 -1.81 18.99 -16.98
CA GLY A 40 -0.47 19.17 -16.43
C GLY A 40 -0.32 18.77 -14.95
N SER A 41 -1.35 18.20 -14.33
CA SER A 41 -1.32 17.77 -12.92
C SER A 41 -0.80 16.33 -12.79
N SER A 42 0.04 16.08 -11.79
CA SER A 42 0.52 14.73 -11.48
C SER A 42 -0.54 13.93 -10.74
N VAL A 43 -1.00 12.82 -11.33
CA VAL A 43 -1.98 11.90 -10.75
C VAL A 43 -1.38 10.50 -10.58
N LEU A 44 -1.97 9.69 -9.69
CA LEU A 44 -1.51 8.32 -9.45
C LEU A 44 -1.86 7.42 -10.64
N ALA A 45 -0.86 6.73 -11.20
CA ALA A 45 -1.01 5.93 -12.40
C ALA A 45 -2.07 4.82 -12.23
N HIS A 46 -2.09 4.14 -11.09
CA HIS A 46 -3.06 3.07 -10.82
C HIS A 46 -4.51 3.59 -10.71
N ARG A 47 -4.71 4.83 -10.24
CA ARG A 47 -6.05 5.47 -10.20
C ARG A 47 -6.50 5.83 -11.61
N ARG A 48 -5.62 6.44 -12.40
CA ARG A 48 -5.89 6.76 -13.80
C ARG A 48 -6.26 5.53 -14.62
N ALA A 49 -5.52 4.43 -14.44
CA ALA A 49 -5.82 3.14 -15.07
C ALA A 49 -7.17 2.58 -14.64
N TYR A 50 -7.47 2.60 -13.34
CA TYR A 50 -8.76 2.13 -12.81
C TYR A 50 -9.93 2.95 -13.35
N GLU A 51 -9.84 4.27 -13.31
CA GLU A 51 -10.91 5.16 -13.77
C GLU A 51 -11.18 5.02 -15.27
N ALA A 52 -10.13 4.80 -16.07
CA ALA A 52 -10.27 4.62 -17.51
C ALA A 52 -10.91 3.27 -17.90
N LEU A 53 -10.60 2.19 -17.17
CA LEU A 53 -10.99 0.83 -17.55
C LEU A 53 -12.21 0.28 -16.78
N VAL A 54 -12.45 0.81 -15.58
CA VAL A 54 -13.53 0.35 -14.68
C VAL A 54 -14.56 1.45 -14.45
N GLY A 55 -14.10 2.70 -14.30
CA GLY A 55 -14.97 3.85 -14.04
C GLY A 55 -14.62 4.59 -12.75
N PRO A 56 -15.40 5.61 -12.39
CA PRO A 56 -15.06 6.54 -11.30
C PRO A 56 -14.88 5.82 -9.97
N ILE A 57 -13.85 6.20 -9.22
CA ILE A 57 -13.67 5.72 -7.84
C ILE A 57 -14.77 6.36 -6.98
N PRO A 58 -15.60 5.58 -6.27
CA PRO A 58 -16.67 6.14 -5.46
C PRO A 58 -16.16 7.12 -4.40
N ALA A 59 -16.95 8.16 -4.13
CA ALA A 59 -16.59 9.19 -3.15
C ALA A 59 -16.29 8.58 -1.77
N GLY A 60 -15.23 9.06 -1.12
CA GLY A 60 -14.78 8.57 0.18
C GLY A 60 -14.00 7.25 0.16
N LEU A 61 -13.82 6.62 -1.01
CA LEU A 61 -13.02 5.41 -1.16
C LEU A 61 -11.62 5.70 -1.72
N THR A 62 -10.70 4.79 -1.43
CA THR A 62 -9.36 4.74 -2.01
C THR A 62 -9.12 3.35 -2.62
N LEU A 63 -8.21 3.26 -3.58
CA LEU A 63 -7.80 1.97 -4.13
C LEU A 63 -6.75 1.31 -3.22
N ASP A 64 -6.99 0.05 -2.88
CA ASP A 64 -6.06 -0.86 -2.20
C ASP A 64 -5.50 -1.89 -3.18
N HIS A 65 -4.20 -2.17 -3.09
CA HIS A 65 -3.56 -3.25 -3.82
C HIS A 65 -3.82 -4.56 -3.07
N VAL A 66 -4.77 -5.35 -3.56
CA VAL A 66 -5.26 -6.53 -2.82
C VAL A 66 -4.24 -7.66 -2.92
N ALA A 67 -3.47 -7.86 -1.85
CA ALA A 67 -2.44 -8.91 -1.79
C ALA A 67 -2.99 -10.32 -2.04
N ALA A 68 -4.24 -10.60 -1.64
CA ALA A 68 -4.91 -11.88 -1.90
C ALA A 68 -5.14 -12.15 -3.41
N ARG A 69 -5.09 -11.11 -4.26
CA ARG A 69 -5.13 -11.21 -5.73
C ARG A 69 -3.72 -11.27 -6.34
N GLY A 70 -2.70 -11.64 -5.55
CA GLY A 70 -1.31 -11.78 -6.03
C GLY A 70 -0.55 -10.47 -6.22
N CYS A 71 -1.12 -9.33 -5.83
CA CYS A 71 -0.50 -8.02 -6.04
C CYS A 71 0.12 -7.43 -4.77
N THR A 72 1.45 -7.36 -4.73
CA THR A 72 2.21 -6.76 -3.62
C THR A 72 2.94 -5.47 -4.00
N SER A 73 2.88 -5.08 -5.29
CA SER A 73 3.61 -3.94 -5.82
C SER A 73 2.76 -2.68 -5.88
N LYS A 74 3.23 -1.60 -5.26
CA LYS A 74 2.67 -0.24 -5.39
C LYS A 74 2.73 0.33 -6.82
N ARG A 75 3.54 -0.29 -7.69
CA ARG A 75 3.68 0.09 -9.10
C ARG A 75 2.69 -0.62 -10.01
N CYS A 76 1.94 -1.60 -9.51
CA CYS A 76 0.93 -2.28 -10.31
C CYS A 76 -0.22 -1.32 -10.65
N VAL A 77 -0.58 -1.23 -11.93
CA VAL A 77 -1.70 -0.44 -12.45
C VAL A 77 -2.85 -1.29 -12.98
N ASN A 78 -2.77 -2.63 -12.84
CA ASN A 78 -3.84 -3.54 -13.27
C ASN A 78 -5.10 -3.34 -12.40
N PRO A 79 -6.25 -2.90 -12.96
CA PRO A 79 -7.47 -2.71 -12.18
C PRO A 79 -7.98 -3.99 -11.50
N ALA A 80 -7.72 -5.17 -12.06
CA ALA A 80 -8.11 -6.45 -11.44
C ALA A 80 -7.44 -6.66 -10.08
N HIS A 81 -6.29 -6.03 -9.84
CA HIS A 81 -5.55 -6.09 -8.57
C HIS A 81 -5.93 -4.98 -7.58
N LEU A 82 -6.86 -4.11 -7.96
CA LEU A 82 -7.29 -2.97 -7.16
C LEU A 82 -8.71 -3.19 -6.61
N GLU A 83 -8.95 -2.68 -5.42
CA GLU A 83 -10.28 -2.67 -4.80
C GLU A 83 -10.54 -1.30 -4.17
N PRO A 84 -11.67 -0.64 -4.49
CA PRO A 84 -12.14 0.52 -3.76
C PRO A 84 -12.50 0.11 -2.33
N VAL A 85 -11.81 0.69 -1.36
CA VAL A 85 -12.01 0.45 0.07
C VAL A 85 -12.03 1.76 0.83
N THR A 86 -12.53 1.74 2.07
CA THR A 86 -12.42 2.89 2.96
C THR A 86 -10.97 3.11 3.37
N ALA A 87 -10.61 4.34 3.76
CA ALA A 87 -9.28 4.64 4.27
C ALA A 87 -8.92 3.79 5.52
N GLY A 88 -9.90 3.52 6.38
CA GLY A 88 -9.73 2.65 7.55
C GLY A 88 -9.43 1.21 7.17
N GLU A 89 -10.11 0.68 6.15
CA GLU A 89 -9.86 -0.68 5.66
C GLU A 89 -8.47 -0.80 5.01
N ASN A 90 -8.09 0.15 4.16
CA ASN A 90 -6.76 0.20 3.55
C ASN A 90 -5.65 0.22 4.62
N GLN A 91 -5.82 1.06 5.65
CA GLN A 91 -4.88 1.11 6.77
C GLN A 91 -4.83 -0.23 7.52
N ARG A 92 -6.00 -0.83 7.80
CA ARG A 92 -6.10 -2.11 8.51
C ARG A 92 -5.38 -3.24 7.74
N ARG A 93 -5.57 -3.32 6.42
CA ARG A 93 -4.90 -4.30 5.55
C ARG A 93 -3.40 -4.06 5.48
N GLY A 94 -2.98 -2.81 5.28
CA GLY A 94 -1.57 -2.43 5.25
C GLY A 94 -0.85 -2.72 6.58
N LEU A 95 -1.52 -2.53 7.72
CA LEU A 95 -0.99 -2.95 9.01
C LEU A 95 -0.83 -4.48 9.07
N ARG A 96 -1.86 -5.25 8.71
CA ARG A 96 -1.82 -6.72 8.72
C ARG A 96 -0.71 -7.28 7.82
N ALA A 97 -0.45 -6.66 6.67
CA ALA A 97 0.62 -7.06 5.75
C ALA A 97 2.04 -6.91 6.35
N LYS A 98 2.24 -6.07 7.37
CA LYS A 98 3.54 -5.94 8.04
C LYS A 98 3.84 -7.19 8.89
N THR A 99 4.82 -7.96 8.42
CA THR A 99 5.33 -9.18 9.07
C THR A 99 6.50 -8.91 10.01
N HIS A 100 7.17 -7.76 9.88
CA HIS A 100 8.31 -7.36 10.70
C HIS A 100 8.16 -5.92 11.20
N CYS A 101 8.74 -5.62 12.36
CA CYS A 101 8.79 -4.26 12.86
C CYS A 101 9.89 -3.46 12.15
N VAL A 102 9.98 -2.15 12.44
CA VAL A 102 10.99 -1.26 11.85
C VAL A 102 12.44 -1.65 12.15
N HIS A 103 12.67 -2.51 13.15
CA HIS A 103 13.99 -3.06 13.49
C HIS A 103 14.19 -4.50 12.99
N GLY A 104 13.32 -4.99 12.11
CA GLY A 104 13.44 -6.34 11.54
C GLY A 104 13.01 -7.47 12.46
N HIS A 105 12.45 -7.20 13.65
CA HIS A 105 11.92 -8.27 14.51
C HIS A 105 10.58 -8.80 14.00
N PRO A 106 10.33 -10.12 14.04
CA PRO A 106 9.10 -10.73 13.52
C PRO A 106 7.86 -10.30 14.32
N LEU A 107 6.85 -9.77 13.66
CA LEU A 107 5.56 -9.40 14.26
C LEU A 107 4.60 -10.60 14.25
N SER A 108 5.01 -11.68 14.89
CA SER A 108 4.25 -12.94 15.01
C SER A 108 4.35 -13.52 16.43
N GLY A 109 3.47 -14.48 16.74
CA GLY A 109 3.45 -15.22 18.00
C GLY A 109 3.53 -14.33 19.24
N ALA A 110 4.37 -14.72 20.20
CA ALA A 110 4.58 -13.98 21.46
C ALA A 110 5.27 -12.60 21.27
N ASN A 111 5.87 -12.34 20.10
CA ASN A 111 6.51 -11.05 19.84
C ASN A 111 5.52 -9.98 19.34
N LEU A 112 4.39 -10.38 18.76
CA LEU A 112 3.30 -9.47 18.44
C LEU A 112 2.40 -9.25 19.66
N VAL A 113 2.47 -8.06 20.23
CA VAL A 113 1.57 -7.64 21.31
C VAL A 113 0.54 -6.68 20.75
N VAL A 114 -0.74 -7.06 20.83
CA VAL A 114 -1.87 -6.20 20.46
C VAL A 114 -2.50 -5.64 21.72
N ARG A 115 -2.61 -4.31 21.82
CA ARG A 115 -3.28 -3.63 22.93
C ARG A 115 -4.52 -2.92 22.44
N ASP A 116 -5.59 -2.99 23.20
CA ASP A 116 -6.76 -2.17 22.96
C ASP A 116 -6.55 -0.78 23.58
N ARG A 117 -6.74 0.29 22.81
CA ARG A 117 -6.66 1.69 23.25
C ARG A 117 -8.04 2.35 23.26
N GLY A 118 -9.12 1.56 23.17
CA GLY A 118 -10.51 2.03 23.08
C GLY A 118 -10.86 2.49 21.67
N THR A 119 -10.14 3.47 21.14
CA THR A 119 -10.40 4.03 19.79
C THR A 119 -9.77 3.22 18.67
N HIS A 120 -8.74 2.42 18.98
CA HIS A 120 -8.02 1.60 18.01
C HIS A 120 -7.23 0.48 18.72
N LYS A 121 -6.83 -0.53 17.95
CA LYS A 121 -5.91 -1.57 18.41
C LYS A 121 -4.48 -1.24 18.00
N GLU A 122 -3.58 -1.16 18.97
CA GLU A 122 -2.16 -0.88 18.78
C GLU A 122 -1.38 -2.19 18.68
N ARG A 123 -0.64 -2.39 17.57
CA ARG A 123 0.33 -3.50 17.43
C ARG A 123 1.71 -3.02 17.87
N SER A 124 2.37 -3.77 18.75
CA SER A 124 3.72 -3.46 19.24
C SER A 124 4.61 -4.70 19.21
N CYS A 125 5.91 -4.48 18.99
CA CYS A 125 6.95 -5.51 19.04
C CYS A 125 7.44 -5.69 20.49
N ARG A 126 7.32 -6.89 21.05
CA ARG A 126 7.73 -7.21 22.42
C ARG A 126 9.22 -6.97 22.65
N ILE A 127 10.07 -7.37 21.70
CA ILE A 127 11.53 -7.15 21.77
C ILE A 127 11.84 -5.65 21.84
N CYS A 128 11.25 -4.85 20.95
CA CYS A 128 11.45 -3.39 20.97
C CYS A 128 10.95 -2.76 22.28
N ARG A 129 9.82 -3.23 22.80
CA ARG A 129 9.26 -2.75 24.07
C ARG A 129 10.20 -3.06 25.25
N ALA A 130 10.76 -4.27 25.30
CA ALA A 130 11.70 -4.66 26.34
C ALA A 130 12.98 -3.82 26.29
N ALA A 131 13.53 -3.59 25.08
CA ALA A 131 14.69 -2.72 24.89
C ALA A 131 14.40 -1.27 25.32
N ALA A 132 13.22 -0.72 24.98
CA ALA A 132 12.82 0.62 25.40
C ALA A 132 12.66 0.73 26.92
N SER A 133 12.06 -0.28 27.56
CA SER A 133 11.91 -0.32 29.02
C SER A 133 13.26 -0.39 29.73
N ARG A 134 14.21 -1.16 29.22
CA ARG A 134 15.59 -1.20 29.75
C ARG A 134 16.26 0.17 29.69
N ARG A 135 16.24 0.82 28.52
CA ARG A 135 16.81 2.18 28.34
C ARG A 135 16.17 3.22 29.28
N TYR A 136 14.86 3.14 29.49
CA TYR A 136 14.18 4.05 30.41
C TYR A 136 14.66 3.86 31.85
N ARG A 137 14.77 2.61 32.33
CA ARG A 137 15.26 2.29 33.67
C ARG A 137 16.69 2.75 33.89
N GLU A 138 17.57 2.56 32.90
CA GLU A 138 18.96 3.03 32.93
C GLU A 138 19.08 4.56 33.00
N ARG A 139 18.08 5.30 32.51
CA ARG A 139 18.07 6.78 32.54
C ARG A 139 17.53 7.37 33.84
N VAL A 140 16.70 6.62 34.58
CA VAL A 140 16.06 7.10 35.82
C VAL A 140 16.72 6.55 37.08
N ALA A 141 17.72 5.68 36.92
CA ALA A 141 18.63 5.24 37.99
C ALA A 141 19.83 6.18 38.06
#